data_AF-A0A849ZF56-F1
#
_entry.id   AF-A0A849ZF56-F1
#
_cell.length_a   1.000
_cell.length_b   1.000
_cell.length_c   1.000
_cell.angle_alpha   90.00
_cell.angle_beta   90.00
_cell.angle_gamma   90.00
#
_symmetry.space_group_name_H-M   'P 1'
#
loop_
_entity.id
_entity.type
_entity.pdbx_description
1 polymer ?
#
loop_
_entity_poly.entity_id
_entity_poly.type
_entity_poly.pdbx_seq_one_letter_code
_entity_poly.pdbx_strand_id
1 'polypeptide(L)'
;MDSSPPPLHFVEGGSLVLLATALLLAPFVATAQPAPTGSTTAAAATTPPASLPSFADGLPTDKESKKPTPEEWRDSPVVAPTRMGPRAKGCTVSRVREWIRVSCPDLVTASIGVLGGTATDYAFWIDPQKEGNDAKLPAGGEIQFPVRKGDRRVIQMLTFGTGYEGPLTQLPAIVVQAHWLDDATGPTLTDL
;
A
#
# COMPACT_ATOMS: atom_id res chain seq x y z
N MET A 1 -34.57 33.57 17.11
CA MET A 1 -34.02 32.34 17.73
C MET A 1 -32.52 32.49 17.61
N ASP A 2 -31.93 32.95 18.70
CA ASP A 2 -30.57 33.46 18.80
C ASP A 2 -29.72 32.34 19.43
N SER A 3 -28.81 31.75 18.65
CA SER A 3 -28.03 30.58 19.06
C SER A 3 -26.57 30.98 19.24
N SER A 4 -26.25 31.52 20.41
CA SER A 4 -24.86 31.63 20.86
C SER A 4 -24.35 30.28 21.37
N PRO A 5 -23.18 29.80 20.92
CA PRO A 5 -22.53 28.63 21.50
C PRO A 5 -21.83 28.97 22.84
N PRO A 6 -21.75 28.02 23.79
CA PRO A 6 -21.10 28.24 25.08
C PRO A 6 -19.55 28.17 24.95
N PRO A 7 -18.81 28.80 25.90
CA PRO A 7 -17.35 28.78 25.90
C PRO A 7 -16.78 27.42 26.30
N LEU A 8 -15.71 27.02 25.62
CA LEU A 8 -14.93 25.82 25.93
C LEU A 8 -13.97 26.12 27.10
N HIS A 9 -14.11 25.38 28.19
CA HIS A 9 -13.13 25.37 29.28
C HIS A 9 -11.94 24.49 28.90
N PHE A 10 -10.76 25.10 28.84
CA PHE A 10 -9.48 24.43 28.68
C PHE A 10 -9.09 23.79 30.02
N VAL A 11 -9.03 22.46 30.07
CA VAL A 11 -8.53 21.73 31.25
C VAL A 11 -7.08 21.34 30.95
N GLU A 12 -6.15 22.08 31.54
CA GLU A 12 -4.75 21.70 31.68
C GLU A 12 -4.60 20.71 32.85
N GLY A 13 -4.06 19.54 32.59
CA GLY A 13 -3.65 18.57 33.60
C GLY A 13 -3.38 17.21 32.94
N GLY A 14 -2.27 16.52 33.16
CA GLY A 14 -1.14 16.77 34.03
C GLY A 14 -0.16 15.61 33.88
N SER A 15 1.06 15.86 34.37
CA SER A 15 2.07 14.92 34.85
C SER A 15 2.44 13.67 34.04
N LEU A 16 3.65 13.76 33.48
CA LEU A 16 4.56 12.65 33.20
C LEU A 16 4.62 11.64 34.36
N VAL A 17 4.52 10.35 34.01
CA VAL A 17 5.05 9.25 34.83
C VAL A 17 6.07 8.50 33.97
N LEU A 18 7.35 8.70 34.32
CA LEU A 18 8.49 7.93 33.80
C LEU A 18 8.55 6.59 34.54
N LEU A 19 8.25 5.50 33.86
CA LEU A 19 8.51 4.13 34.34
C LEU A 19 9.82 3.63 33.73
N ALA A 20 10.84 3.56 34.58
CA ALA A 20 12.13 2.96 34.27
C ALA A 20 12.01 1.43 34.35
N THR A 21 12.02 0.75 33.20
CA THR A 21 12.00 -0.71 33.13
C THR A 21 13.44 -1.23 33.05
N ALA A 22 13.87 -1.92 34.11
CA ALA A 22 15.17 -2.58 34.18
C ALA A 22 15.25 -3.78 33.22
N LEU A 23 16.22 -3.77 32.31
CA LEU A 23 16.55 -4.91 31.44
C LEU A 23 17.30 -5.98 32.26
N LEU A 24 16.70 -7.17 32.38
CA LEU A 24 17.38 -8.40 32.77
C LEU A 24 18.03 -9.03 31.53
N LEU A 25 19.37 -8.99 31.47
CA LEU A 25 20.16 -9.75 30.50
C LEU A 25 20.24 -11.22 30.93
N ALA A 26 19.66 -12.13 30.14
CA ALA A 26 19.89 -13.57 30.26
C ALA A 26 20.91 -14.03 29.21
N PRO A 27 21.87 -14.91 29.55
CA PRO A 27 22.84 -15.45 28.60
C PRO A 27 22.20 -16.53 27.71
N PHE A 28 22.26 -16.31 26.39
CA PHE A 28 21.93 -17.33 25.39
C PHE A 28 23.07 -18.36 25.30
N VAL A 29 22.79 -19.61 25.68
CA VAL A 29 23.66 -20.75 25.42
C VAL A 29 23.38 -21.25 24.00
N ALA A 30 24.35 -21.10 23.10
CA ALA A 30 24.26 -21.60 21.73
C ALA A 30 24.63 -23.09 21.67
N THR A 31 23.65 -23.97 21.50
CA THR A 31 23.88 -25.38 21.16
C THR A 31 24.07 -25.52 19.66
N ALA A 32 25.27 -25.92 19.23
CA ALA A 32 25.58 -26.22 17.84
C ALA A 32 24.79 -27.46 17.37
N GLN A 33 23.94 -27.28 16.36
CA GLN A 33 23.14 -28.36 15.76
C GLN A 33 23.90 -28.96 14.57
N PRO A 34 24.06 -30.29 14.49
CA PRO A 34 24.73 -30.95 13.35
C PRO A 34 23.91 -30.83 12.07
N ALA A 35 24.61 -30.58 10.96
CA ALA A 35 24.03 -30.40 9.63
C ALA A 35 23.58 -31.76 9.03
N PRO A 36 22.35 -31.85 8.49
CA PRO A 36 21.94 -33.00 7.69
C PRO A 36 22.53 -32.92 6.28
N THR A 37 23.33 -33.92 5.91
CA THR A 37 23.77 -34.19 4.54
C THR A 37 22.59 -34.78 3.77
N GLY A 38 21.91 -33.95 2.96
CA GLY A 38 20.69 -34.32 2.23
C GLY A 38 20.88 -34.26 0.72
N SER A 39 20.62 -35.39 0.07
CA SER A 39 20.74 -35.75 -1.34
C SER A 39 20.31 -34.70 -2.37
N THR A 40 21.17 -34.49 -3.37
CA THR A 40 20.91 -33.72 -4.59
C THR A 40 19.96 -34.50 -5.51
N THR A 41 18.66 -34.26 -5.38
CA THR A 41 17.67 -34.67 -6.39
C THR A 41 17.69 -33.64 -7.52
N ALA A 42 18.06 -34.07 -8.73
CA ALA A 42 18.05 -33.24 -9.93
C ALA A 42 16.62 -32.78 -10.24
N ALA A 43 16.34 -31.51 -9.97
CA ALA A 43 15.09 -30.86 -10.31
C ALA A 43 15.04 -30.61 -11.82
N ALA A 44 14.03 -31.17 -12.48
CA ALA A 44 13.71 -30.87 -13.85
C ALA A 44 13.48 -29.36 -14.02
N ALA A 45 14.23 -28.75 -14.94
CA ALA A 45 14.13 -27.33 -15.26
C ALA A 45 12.74 -27.01 -15.81
N THR A 46 11.89 -26.47 -14.96
CA THR A 46 10.62 -25.85 -15.37
C THR A 46 10.96 -24.49 -15.94
N THR A 47 10.66 -24.25 -17.22
CA THR A 47 10.84 -22.94 -17.85
C THR A 47 10.19 -21.86 -16.98
N PRO A 48 10.93 -20.86 -16.48
CA PRO A 48 10.36 -19.81 -15.66
C PRO A 48 9.26 -19.08 -16.42
N PRO A 49 8.12 -18.75 -15.77
CA PRO A 49 7.11 -17.91 -16.39
C PRO A 49 7.75 -16.57 -16.80
N ALA A 50 7.34 -16.05 -17.96
CA ALA A 50 7.84 -14.77 -18.46
C ALA A 50 7.65 -13.68 -17.37
N SER A 51 8.75 -13.09 -16.93
CA SER A 51 8.75 -12.05 -15.89
C SER A 51 8.07 -10.79 -16.42
N LEU A 52 7.15 -10.22 -15.64
CA LEU A 52 6.56 -8.92 -15.95
C LEU A 52 7.65 -7.84 -16.06
N PRO A 53 7.47 -6.84 -16.93
CA PRO A 53 8.40 -5.70 -17.01
C PRO A 53 8.42 -4.96 -15.67
N SER A 54 9.59 -4.42 -15.29
CA SER A 54 9.70 -3.60 -14.09
C SER A 54 8.93 -2.30 -14.28
N PHE A 55 8.26 -1.83 -13.23
CA PHE A 55 7.56 -0.55 -13.28
C PHE A 55 8.50 0.66 -13.50
N ALA A 56 9.79 0.52 -13.18
CA ALA A 56 10.78 1.57 -13.34
C ALA A 56 11.30 1.71 -14.79
N ASP A 57 11.07 0.71 -15.65
CA ASP A 57 11.71 0.64 -16.97
C ASP A 57 11.11 1.66 -17.94
N GLY A 58 11.90 2.61 -18.42
CA GLY A 58 11.48 3.55 -19.47
C GLY A 58 10.48 4.63 -19.02
N LEU A 59 10.53 5.03 -17.75
CA LEU A 59 9.75 6.18 -17.27
C LEU A 59 10.25 7.49 -17.91
N PRO A 60 9.34 8.33 -18.45
CA PRO A 60 9.72 9.64 -18.98
C PRO A 60 10.17 10.54 -17.83
N THR A 61 11.29 11.26 -18.02
CA THR A 61 11.92 12.08 -16.96
C THR A 61 11.67 13.57 -17.09
N ASP A 62 11.21 14.06 -18.26
CA ASP A 62 11.41 15.47 -18.59
C ASP A 62 10.11 16.29 -18.70
N LYS A 63 8.94 15.65 -18.86
CA LYS A 63 7.65 16.35 -19.03
C LYS A 63 6.53 15.69 -18.27
N GLU A 64 5.89 16.47 -17.41
CA GLU A 64 4.63 16.11 -16.80
C GLU A 64 3.58 15.84 -17.87
N SER A 65 2.86 14.75 -17.68
CA SER A 65 1.94 14.20 -18.65
C SER A 65 0.52 14.25 -18.10
N LYS A 66 -0.46 14.45 -19.00
CA LYS A 66 -1.88 14.51 -18.60
C LYS A 66 -2.34 13.19 -17.99
N LYS A 67 -3.29 13.25 -17.06
CA LYS A 67 -3.94 12.05 -16.51
C LYS A 67 -4.43 11.13 -17.64
N PRO A 68 -4.16 9.82 -17.59
CA PRO A 68 -4.58 8.90 -18.63
C PRO A 68 -6.10 8.80 -18.77
N THR A 69 -6.58 8.55 -19.98
CA THR A 69 -7.99 8.29 -20.25
C THR A 69 -8.38 6.85 -19.87
N PRO A 70 -9.69 6.54 -19.73
CA PRO A 70 -10.15 5.17 -19.51
C PRO A 70 -9.67 4.19 -20.59
N GLU A 71 -9.59 4.64 -21.84
CA GLU A 71 -9.10 3.82 -22.96
C GLU A 71 -7.61 3.51 -22.82
N GLU A 72 -6.79 4.50 -22.45
CA GLU A 72 -5.36 4.26 -22.17
C GLU A 72 -5.18 3.26 -21.02
N TRP A 73 -6.03 3.31 -20.00
CA TRP A 73 -5.98 2.36 -18.88
C TRP A 73 -6.41 0.94 -19.26
N ARG A 74 -7.42 0.79 -20.12
CA ARG A 74 -7.87 -0.51 -20.60
C ARG A 74 -6.73 -1.26 -21.31
N ASP A 75 -5.94 -0.54 -22.09
CA ASP A 75 -4.88 -1.11 -22.92
C ASP A 75 -3.50 -1.07 -22.20
N SER A 76 -3.47 -0.67 -20.92
CA SER A 76 -2.23 -0.46 -20.16
C SER A 76 -1.55 -1.79 -19.77
N PRO A 77 -0.21 -1.89 -19.90
CA PRO A 77 0.52 -3.06 -19.46
C PRO A 77 0.55 -3.17 -17.93
N VAL A 78 0.44 -4.41 -17.44
CA VAL A 78 0.72 -4.74 -16.05
C VAL A 78 2.23 -4.79 -15.84
N VAL A 79 2.69 -4.17 -14.76
CA VAL A 79 4.11 -4.05 -14.40
C VAL A 79 4.36 -4.66 -13.03
N ALA A 80 5.58 -5.14 -12.80
CA ALA A 80 5.99 -5.60 -11.48
C ALA A 80 6.38 -4.40 -10.59
N PRO A 81 5.82 -4.27 -9.37
CA PRO A 81 6.32 -3.29 -8.39
C PRO A 81 7.69 -3.71 -7.85
N THR A 82 8.41 -2.79 -7.18
CA THR A 82 9.69 -3.10 -6.52
C THR A 82 9.52 -4.19 -5.45
N ARG A 83 8.42 -4.12 -4.68
CA ARG A 83 8.08 -5.10 -3.66
C ARG A 83 6.58 -5.29 -3.57
N MET A 84 6.16 -6.55 -3.58
CA MET A 84 4.81 -6.98 -3.24
C MET A 84 4.87 -7.74 -1.91
N GLY A 85 4.19 -7.22 -0.89
CA GLY A 85 3.86 -7.89 0.35
C GLY A 85 2.66 -8.83 0.22
N PRO A 86 2.38 -9.62 1.28
CA PRO A 86 1.31 -10.61 1.26
C PRO A 86 -0.09 -10.01 1.28
N ARG A 87 -0.25 -8.73 1.70
CA ARG A 87 -1.55 -8.10 1.86
C ARG A 87 -2.16 -7.60 0.54
N ALA A 88 -1.36 -7.21 -0.46
CA ALA A 88 -1.86 -6.97 -1.82
C ALA A 88 -1.87 -8.21 -2.72
N LYS A 89 -1.98 -9.41 -2.15
CA LYS A 89 -2.25 -10.60 -2.97
C LYS A 89 -3.54 -10.37 -3.76
N GLY A 90 -3.45 -10.47 -5.08
CA GLY A 90 -4.57 -10.23 -6.00
C GLY A 90 -4.68 -8.79 -6.50
N CYS A 91 -3.87 -7.87 -5.98
CA CYS A 91 -3.75 -6.55 -6.59
C CYS A 91 -2.87 -6.58 -7.84
N THR A 92 -3.15 -5.66 -8.74
CA THR A 92 -2.40 -5.45 -9.99
C THR A 92 -1.88 -4.03 -10.04
N VAL A 93 -0.72 -3.86 -10.65
CA VAL A 93 -0.13 -2.56 -10.92
C VAL A 93 -0.05 -2.41 -12.44
N SER A 94 -0.71 -1.40 -12.99
CA SER A 94 -0.57 -1.04 -14.40
C SER A 94 -0.01 0.35 -14.56
N ARG A 95 0.62 0.60 -15.72
CA ARG A 95 1.32 1.85 -15.98
C ARG A 95 0.95 2.44 -17.33
N VAL A 96 0.72 3.74 -17.36
CA VAL A 96 0.64 4.55 -18.57
C VAL A 96 1.56 5.75 -18.40
N ARG A 97 2.65 5.81 -19.18
CA ARG A 97 3.66 6.88 -19.06
C ARG A 97 4.20 6.96 -17.61
N GLU A 98 4.08 8.10 -16.94
CA GLU A 98 4.46 8.30 -15.52
C GLU A 98 3.34 7.91 -14.53
N TRP A 99 2.15 7.58 -15.01
CA TRP A 99 1.00 7.28 -14.16
C TRP A 99 0.94 5.81 -13.81
N ILE A 100 0.70 5.55 -12.54
CA ILE A 100 0.51 4.22 -11.96
C ILE A 100 -0.95 4.08 -11.57
N ARG A 101 -1.50 2.90 -11.84
CA ARG A 101 -2.78 2.43 -11.33
C ARG A 101 -2.55 1.18 -10.50
N VAL A 102 -2.94 1.26 -9.23
CA VAL A 102 -2.99 0.11 -8.33
C VAL A 102 -4.45 -0.31 -8.22
N SER A 103 -4.80 -1.51 -8.68
CA SER A 103 -6.16 -2.04 -8.64
C SER A 103 -6.20 -3.33 -7.81
N CYS A 104 -7.07 -3.36 -6.82
CA CYS A 104 -7.23 -4.45 -5.88
C CYS A 104 -8.68 -4.97 -5.90
N PRO A 105 -9.14 -5.68 -6.94
CA PRO A 105 -10.56 -5.96 -7.20
C PRO A 105 -11.25 -6.89 -6.18
N ASP A 106 -10.46 -7.61 -5.39
CA ASP A 106 -10.96 -8.55 -4.37
C ASP A 106 -10.77 -8.02 -2.94
N LEU A 107 -10.21 -6.81 -2.80
CA LEU A 107 -10.04 -6.19 -1.49
C LEU A 107 -11.32 -5.45 -1.09
N VAL A 108 -11.92 -5.81 0.06
CA VAL A 108 -13.00 -5.02 0.64
C VAL A 108 -12.45 -3.66 1.08
N THR A 109 -12.81 -2.60 0.38
CA THR A 109 -12.26 -1.25 0.62
C THR A 109 -13.30 -0.36 1.29
N ALA A 110 -13.04 0.00 2.54
CA ALA A 110 -13.86 0.90 3.34
C ALA A 110 -13.58 2.37 3.01
N SER A 111 -12.30 2.71 2.83
CA SER A 111 -11.84 4.05 2.50
C SER A 111 -10.43 4.02 1.93
N ILE A 112 -10.04 5.11 1.26
CA ILE A 112 -8.70 5.32 0.71
C ILE A 112 -8.22 6.71 1.16
N GLY A 113 -7.00 6.80 1.68
CA GLY A 113 -6.45 8.05 2.21
C GLY A 113 -4.97 8.24 1.91
N VAL A 114 -4.56 9.50 1.68
CA VAL A 114 -3.15 9.88 1.56
C VAL A 114 -2.60 10.14 2.95
N LEU A 115 -1.60 9.36 3.37
CA LEU A 115 -0.97 9.48 4.68
C LEU A 115 0.19 10.49 4.69
N GLY A 116 0.84 10.69 3.54
CA GLY A 116 1.94 11.64 3.44
C GLY A 116 2.50 11.79 2.03
N GLY A 117 3.25 12.87 1.84
CA GLY A 117 3.88 13.20 0.57
C GLY A 117 3.09 14.20 -0.27
N THR A 118 3.28 14.17 -1.60
CA THR A 118 2.57 15.05 -2.55
C THR A 118 1.07 14.70 -2.54
N ALA A 119 0.20 15.68 -2.24
CA ALA A 119 -1.25 15.47 -2.08
C ALA A 119 -2.10 15.76 -3.33
N THR A 120 -1.47 16.07 -4.47
CA THR A 120 -2.14 16.38 -5.74
C THR A 120 -2.14 15.19 -6.70
N ASP A 121 -2.95 15.29 -7.76
CA ASP A 121 -2.93 14.36 -8.90
C ASP A 121 -3.33 12.92 -8.57
N TYR A 122 -4.29 12.77 -7.67
CA TYR A 122 -4.90 11.47 -7.35
C TYR A 122 -6.21 11.23 -8.08
N ALA A 123 -6.46 9.95 -8.35
CA ALA A 123 -7.80 9.43 -8.56
C ALA A 123 -8.01 8.26 -7.60
N PHE A 124 -9.16 8.25 -6.94
CA PHE A 124 -9.58 7.13 -6.11
C PHE A 124 -10.87 6.57 -6.67
N TRP A 125 -10.98 5.25 -6.64
CA TRP A 125 -12.21 4.55 -6.97
C TRP A 125 -12.39 3.40 -5.99
N ILE A 126 -13.62 3.21 -5.52
CA ILE A 126 -14.01 2.08 -4.68
C ILE A 126 -15.14 1.41 -5.45
N ASP A 127 -14.97 0.15 -5.85
CA ASP A 127 -15.99 -0.47 -6.69
C ASP A 127 -17.27 -0.66 -5.86
N PRO A 128 -18.44 -0.52 -6.52
CA PRO A 128 -19.69 -0.81 -5.86
C PRO A 128 -19.75 -2.27 -5.40
N GLN A 129 -20.75 -2.53 -4.58
CA GLN A 129 -21.12 -3.87 -4.15
C GLN A 129 -21.19 -4.85 -5.32
N LYS A 130 -20.53 -6.01 -5.20
CA LYS A 130 -20.78 -7.13 -6.11
C LYS A 130 -22.19 -7.67 -5.83
N GLU A 131 -23.01 -7.75 -6.88
CA GLU A 131 -24.38 -8.28 -6.79
C GLU A 131 -24.37 -9.72 -6.27
N GLY A 132 -25.27 -10.04 -5.33
CA GLY A 132 -25.37 -11.38 -4.72
C GLY A 132 -24.50 -11.62 -3.48
N ASN A 133 -23.81 -10.62 -2.94
CA ASN A 133 -23.10 -10.73 -1.67
C ASN A 133 -23.97 -10.24 -0.50
N ASP A 134 -24.27 -11.12 0.46
CA ASP A 134 -25.16 -10.84 1.60
C ASP A 134 -24.67 -9.70 2.50
N ALA A 135 -23.35 -9.46 2.51
CA ALA A 135 -22.70 -8.51 3.42
C ALA A 135 -22.85 -7.04 3.01
N LYS A 136 -23.26 -6.72 1.77
CA LYS A 136 -23.32 -5.33 1.25
C LYS A 136 -22.08 -4.48 1.58
N LEU A 137 -20.87 -5.06 1.53
CA LEU A 137 -19.59 -4.35 1.66
C LEU A 137 -18.89 -4.08 0.31
N PRO A 138 -18.34 -2.86 0.09
CA PRO A 138 -17.79 -2.48 -1.20
C PRO A 138 -16.72 -3.48 -1.64
N ALA A 139 -16.74 -3.82 -2.92
CA ALA A 139 -15.75 -4.70 -3.48
C ALA A 139 -14.68 -3.83 -4.12
N GLY A 140 -13.42 -4.15 -3.91
CA GLY A 140 -12.34 -3.53 -4.64
C GLY A 140 -12.00 -2.09 -4.27
N GLY A 141 -10.79 -1.70 -4.68
CA GLY A 141 -10.26 -0.35 -4.54
C GLY A 141 -9.23 -0.10 -5.62
N GLU A 142 -9.21 1.12 -6.14
CA GLU A 142 -8.25 1.57 -7.14
C GLU A 142 -7.69 2.95 -6.77
N ILE A 143 -6.37 3.09 -6.98
CA ILE A 143 -5.66 4.36 -6.83
C ILE A 143 -4.90 4.63 -8.12
N GLN A 144 -5.03 5.85 -8.64
CA GLN A 144 -4.21 6.36 -9.74
C GLN A 144 -3.42 7.58 -9.28
N PHE A 145 -2.13 7.63 -9.60
CA PHE A 145 -1.26 8.77 -9.31
C PHE A 145 -0.02 8.78 -10.22
N PRO A 146 0.60 9.94 -10.48
CA PRO A 146 1.86 10.02 -11.19
C PRO A 146 3.04 9.71 -10.26
N VAL A 147 4.11 9.16 -10.82
CA VAL A 147 5.41 8.97 -10.14
C VAL A 147 6.46 9.79 -10.88
N ARG A 148 6.86 10.90 -10.26
CA ARG A 148 7.83 11.86 -10.81
C ARG A 148 9.07 11.92 -9.95
N LYS A 149 10.18 12.36 -10.53
CA LYS A 149 11.41 12.61 -9.77
C LYS A 149 11.17 13.68 -8.70
N GLY A 150 11.63 13.42 -7.48
CA GLY A 150 11.36 14.21 -6.28
C GLY A 150 10.08 13.81 -5.53
N ASP A 151 9.14 13.08 -6.16
CA ASP A 151 7.89 12.70 -5.49
C ASP A 151 8.13 11.65 -4.40
N ARG A 152 7.35 11.79 -3.33
CA ARG A 152 7.19 10.80 -2.26
C ARG A 152 5.72 10.74 -1.93
N ARG A 153 5.15 9.54 -1.84
CA ARG A 153 3.72 9.32 -1.64
C ARG A 153 3.51 8.08 -0.78
N VAL A 154 2.66 8.21 0.23
CA VAL A 154 2.19 7.10 1.07
C VAL A 154 0.67 7.15 1.07
N ILE A 155 0.04 6.12 0.51
CA ILE A 155 -1.42 5.99 0.40
C ILE A 155 -1.85 4.73 1.14
N GLN A 156 -2.96 4.78 1.84
CA GLN A 156 -3.52 3.66 2.56
C GLN A 156 -4.92 3.33 2.05
N MET A 157 -5.18 2.04 1.83
CA MET A 157 -6.54 1.51 1.74
C MET A 157 -6.91 0.89 3.09
N LEU A 158 -8.12 1.19 3.56
CA LEU A 158 -8.69 0.62 4.76
C LEU A 158 -9.75 -0.41 4.38
N THR A 159 -9.93 -1.43 5.21
CA THR A 159 -10.99 -2.43 5.11
C THR A 159 -11.88 -2.40 6.35
N PHE A 160 -12.98 -3.14 6.33
CA PHE A 160 -13.80 -3.37 7.50
C PHE A 160 -13.36 -4.64 8.23
N GLY A 161 -13.30 -4.58 9.56
CA GLY A 161 -13.12 -5.75 10.39
C GLY A 161 -13.73 -5.56 11.77
N THR A 162 -13.39 -6.46 12.68
CA THR A 162 -13.79 -6.32 14.09
C THR A 162 -12.68 -5.60 14.84
N GLY A 163 -13.04 -4.53 15.53
CA GLY A 163 -12.10 -3.75 16.34
C GLY A 163 -12.70 -3.34 17.68
N TYR A 164 -12.00 -2.46 18.39
CA TYR A 164 -12.44 -1.96 19.70
C TYR A 164 -13.80 -1.26 19.63
N GLU A 165 -14.09 -0.57 18.53
CA GLU A 165 -15.34 0.15 18.31
C GLU A 165 -16.51 -0.76 17.87
N GLY A 166 -16.26 -2.07 17.75
CA GLY A 166 -17.24 -3.08 17.37
C GLY A 166 -17.03 -3.63 15.95
N PRO A 167 -18.06 -4.29 15.39
CA PRO A 167 -18.01 -4.75 14.00
C PRO A 167 -17.94 -3.57 13.04
N LEU A 168 -17.31 -3.76 11.87
CA LEU A 168 -17.09 -2.73 10.85
C LEU A 168 -16.14 -1.60 11.30
N THR A 169 -15.22 -1.88 12.22
CA THR A 169 -14.08 -0.98 12.49
C THR A 169 -13.21 -0.89 11.23
N GLN A 170 -12.77 0.32 10.88
CA GLN A 170 -11.82 0.50 9.79
C GLN A 170 -10.43 0.02 10.21
N LEU A 171 -9.86 -0.93 9.46
CA LEU A 171 -8.54 -1.50 9.72
C LEU A 171 -7.63 -1.27 8.50
N PRO A 172 -6.32 -1.08 8.69
CA PRO A 172 -5.36 -1.05 7.60
C PRO A 172 -5.42 -2.32 6.74
N ALA A 173 -5.71 -2.15 5.45
CA ALA A 173 -5.65 -3.24 4.48
C ALA A 173 -4.28 -3.30 3.81
N ILE A 174 -3.94 -2.27 3.03
CA ILE A 174 -2.66 -2.14 2.33
C ILE A 174 -2.15 -0.70 2.41
N VAL A 175 -0.84 -0.52 2.29
CA VAL A 175 -0.19 0.80 2.30
C VAL A 175 0.71 0.92 1.08
N VAL A 176 0.27 1.62 0.05
CA VAL A 176 1.07 1.85 -1.15
C VAL A 176 2.08 2.94 -0.87
N GLN A 177 3.36 2.62 -0.99
CA GLN A 177 4.45 3.60 -0.92
C GLN A 177 5.10 3.75 -2.29
N ALA A 178 5.14 4.97 -2.80
CA ALA A 178 5.83 5.28 -4.04
C ALA A 178 6.75 6.48 -3.83
N HIS A 179 8.00 6.37 -4.27
CA HIS A 179 8.93 7.49 -4.22
C HIS A 179 9.95 7.45 -5.35
N TRP A 180 10.42 8.60 -5.77
CA TRP A 180 11.56 8.74 -6.68
C TRP A 180 12.47 9.83 -6.14
N LEU A 181 13.57 9.44 -5.51
CA LEU A 181 14.52 10.40 -4.94
C LEU A 181 15.32 11.10 -6.05
N ASP A 182 15.80 12.31 -5.80
CA ASP A 182 16.53 13.11 -6.79
C ASP A 182 17.86 12.45 -7.23
N ASP A 183 18.48 11.70 -6.33
CA ASP A 183 19.71 10.95 -6.52
C ASP A 183 19.47 9.51 -7.01
N ALA A 184 18.22 9.03 -7.02
CA ALA A 184 17.88 7.68 -7.45
C ALA A 184 17.78 7.57 -8.97
N THR A 185 18.30 6.45 -9.51
CA THR A 185 18.25 6.12 -10.94
C THR A 185 16.81 5.89 -11.43
N GLY A 186 15.92 5.44 -10.55
CA GLY A 186 14.52 5.22 -10.85
C GLY A 186 13.66 5.26 -9.59
N PRO A 187 12.33 5.22 -9.74
CA PRO A 187 11.44 5.18 -8.60
C PRO A 187 11.48 3.84 -7.88
N THR A 188 10.82 3.81 -6.73
CA THR A 188 10.52 2.64 -5.91
C THR A 188 9.02 2.60 -5.60
N LEU A 189 8.41 1.43 -5.74
CA LEU A 189 7.00 1.16 -5.42
C LEU A 189 6.93 -0.07 -4.52
N THR A 190 6.53 0.11 -3.25
CA THR A 190 6.53 -0.93 -2.21
C THR A 190 5.22 -0.98 -1.44
N ASP A 191 5.11 -2.04 -0.63
CA ASP A 191 4.07 -2.24 0.38
C ASP A 191 2.64 -2.39 -0.15
N LEU A 192 2.56 -2.79 -1.42
CA LEU A 192 1.43 -3.53 -1.95
C LEU A 192 1.40 -4.88 -1.24
#